data_AF-A0A6P0LQS4-F1
#
_entry.id   AF-A0A6P0LQS4-F1
#
_cell.length_a   1.000
_cell.length_b   1.000
_cell.length_c   1.000
_cell.angle_alpha   90.00
_cell.angle_beta   90.00
_cell.angle_gamma   90.00
#
_symmetry.space_group_name_H-M   'P 1'
#
loop_
_entity.id
_entity.type
_entity.pdbx_description
1 polymer ?
#
loop_
_entity_poly.entity_id
_entity_poly.type
_entity_poly.pdbx_seq_one_letter_code
_entity_poly.pdbx_strand_id
1 'polypeptide(L)'
;MIEAAWQALEDSIIYYQGHPVGTVASKDPDMEALNYDQCFTRDFAVSAMALLMRGKGEIVRNFLIETLGLQSREKHMDCFKAGQGLMPASFKVIHKKEQEYLGADFGEHAIARVAPVDSGLWWLLILRAYVKATGDQALAHQTRFQRGIKLVLDLCLTKRFDLFPTMLVPDGAFMIDRRMGVDGYPLDIQALFYTALQAASELLLPEDDYVPVVKERLGHLTYHIRNYYWLNLDRLKEIYRYDVEEFGEAAINKFNVYADTIPDWLMQWLPDSGGYFVGNLGPGRMDFRFFAQGNLMAIITSLATEEQSQAIMDLIEQRWEDLVGEMPMKVCFPALEGRDWQIITGCDPKNTPWSYHNAGNWPFLLWELAAAAQKTGKSELARKALTIAAQCLLKDNWPEYYDGKNGRLIGKKARKVQTWTIAGFLAAQQLIDNPDHLKLVSFEDTAVMICSMDIAEIVAMNN
;
A
#
# COMPACT_ATOMS: atom_id res chain seq x y z
N MET A 1 -27.71 2.02 -4.87
CA MET A 1 -26.26 2.32 -4.90
C MET A 1 -25.42 1.07 -5.05
N ILE A 2 -25.53 0.09 -4.15
CA ILE A 2 -24.72 -1.15 -4.18
C ILE A 2 -24.85 -1.93 -5.50
N GLU A 3 -26.08 -2.12 -6.01
CA GLU A 3 -26.29 -2.80 -7.31
C GLU A 3 -25.64 -2.04 -8.47
N ALA A 4 -25.76 -0.70 -8.49
CA ALA A 4 -25.13 0.13 -9.51
C ALA A 4 -23.59 0.07 -9.43
N ALA A 5 -23.03 -0.01 -8.22
CA ALA A 5 -21.59 -0.20 -8.02
C ALA A 5 -21.13 -1.57 -8.56
N TRP A 6 -21.88 -2.64 -8.28
CA TRP A 6 -21.59 -3.97 -8.82
C TRP A 6 -21.65 -3.99 -10.35
N GLN A 7 -22.68 -3.39 -10.94
CA GLN A 7 -22.79 -3.28 -12.40
C GLN A 7 -21.58 -2.52 -12.97
N ALA A 8 -21.19 -1.39 -12.37
CA ALA A 8 -20.04 -0.62 -12.85
C ALA A 8 -18.71 -1.38 -12.74
N LEU A 9 -18.53 -2.21 -11.70
CA LEU A 9 -17.37 -3.10 -11.56
C LEU A 9 -17.40 -4.27 -12.57
N GLU A 10 -18.57 -4.84 -12.86
CA GLU A 10 -18.71 -5.88 -13.89
C GLU A 10 -18.43 -5.32 -15.28
N ASP A 11 -18.91 -4.11 -15.56
CA ASP A 11 -18.67 -3.42 -16.82
C ASP A 11 -17.18 -3.11 -17.05
N SER A 12 -16.35 -3.03 -16.00
CA SER A 12 -14.92 -2.75 -16.09
C SER A 12 -14.05 -3.97 -16.37
N ILE A 13 -14.63 -5.18 -16.41
CA ILE A 13 -13.91 -6.42 -16.66
C ILE A 13 -13.27 -6.43 -18.05
N ILE A 14 -12.00 -6.81 -18.11
CA ILE A 14 -11.25 -7.06 -19.33
C ILE A 14 -11.25 -8.56 -19.61
N TYR A 15 -11.52 -8.91 -20.86
CA TYR A 15 -11.49 -10.29 -21.35
C TYR A 15 -10.27 -10.52 -22.25
N TYR A 16 -9.60 -11.65 -22.06
CA TYR A 16 -8.52 -12.14 -22.91
C TYR A 16 -8.83 -13.59 -23.29
N GLN A 17 -8.91 -13.87 -24.58
CA GLN A 17 -9.27 -15.15 -25.16
C GLN A 17 -10.60 -15.69 -24.61
N GLY A 18 -11.56 -14.79 -24.38
CA GLY A 18 -12.88 -15.11 -23.82
C GLY A 18 -12.94 -15.28 -22.31
N HIS A 19 -11.81 -15.19 -21.60
CA HIS A 19 -11.74 -15.32 -20.14
C HIS A 19 -11.57 -13.97 -19.44
N PRO A 20 -12.23 -13.71 -18.30
CA PRO A 20 -12.02 -12.49 -17.55
C PRO A 20 -10.63 -12.52 -16.90
N VAL A 21 -9.80 -11.51 -17.14
CA VAL A 21 -8.39 -11.49 -16.70
C VAL A 21 -8.02 -10.29 -15.83
N GLY A 22 -8.94 -9.37 -15.61
CA GLY A 22 -8.68 -8.15 -14.84
C GLY A 22 -9.79 -7.13 -15.00
N THR A 23 -9.55 -5.92 -14.51
CA THR A 23 -10.46 -4.78 -14.67
C THR A 23 -9.67 -3.56 -15.15
N VAL A 24 -10.23 -2.76 -16.05
CA VAL A 24 -9.60 -1.48 -16.44
C VAL A 24 -9.52 -0.53 -15.24
N ALA A 25 -8.56 0.39 -15.21
CA ALA A 25 -8.48 1.38 -14.14
C ALA A 25 -9.66 2.36 -14.15
N SER A 26 -10.14 2.77 -15.33
CA SER A 26 -11.32 3.65 -15.44
C SER A 26 -12.06 3.48 -16.77
N LYS A 27 -13.39 3.63 -16.72
CA LYS A 27 -14.26 3.75 -17.90
C LYS A 27 -14.81 5.16 -18.09
N ASP A 28 -13.99 6.18 -17.82
CA ASP A 28 -14.38 7.58 -18.02
C ASP A 28 -14.81 7.81 -19.49
N PRO A 29 -16.06 8.21 -19.75
CA PRO A 29 -16.54 8.47 -21.11
C PRO A 29 -16.06 9.82 -21.66
N ASP A 30 -15.60 10.73 -20.79
CA ASP A 30 -15.34 12.14 -21.11
C ASP A 30 -13.84 12.43 -21.36
N MET A 31 -12.94 11.50 -21.02
CA MET A 31 -11.49 11.70 -21.10
C MET A 31 -10.79 10.68 -22.00
N GLU A 32 -9.68 11.09 -22.63
CA GLU A 32 -8.82 10.15 -23.34
C GLU A 32 -8.27 9.07 -22.37
N ALA A 33 -8.34 7.81 -22.82
CA ALA A 33 -7.96 6.67 -21.99
C ALA A 33 -6.51 6.75 -21.46
N LEU A 34 -5.56 7.23 -22.28
CA LEU A 34 -4.11 7.17 -22.00
C LEU A 34 -3.68 5.76 -21.57
N ASN A 35 -3.41 5.56 -20.29
CA ASN A 35 -3.07 4.27 -19.69
C ASN A 35 -4.16 3.70 -18.77
N TYR A 36 -5.29 4.38 -18.51
CA TYR A 36 -6.32 3.82 -17.61
C TYR A 36 -7.31 2.88 -18.32
N ASP A 37 -7.13 2.63 -19.62
CA ASP A 37 -7.71 1.46 -20.30
C ASP A 37 -6.97 0.16 -19.96
N GLN A 38 -5.88 0.23 -19.18
CA GLN A 38 -5.11 -0.92 -18.75
C GLN A 38 -5.60 -1.45 -17.39
N CYS A 39 -5.31 -2.71 -17.13
CA CYS A 39 -5.44 -3.33 -15.81
C CYS A 39 -4.15 -3.07 -15.03
N PHE A 40 -4.22 -2.22 -14.01
CA PHE A 40 -3.12 -1.99 -13.08
C PHE A 40 -3.13 -3.04 -11.96
N THR A 41 -1.96 -3.51 -11.56
CA THR A 41 -1.83 -4.53 -10.51
C THR A 41 -2.40 -4.03 -9.18
N ARG A 42 -2.13 -2.77 -8.80
CA ARG A 42 -2.64 -2.17 -7.56
C ARG A 42 -4.16 -1.93 -7.59
N ASP A 43 -4.70 -1.42 -8.70
CA ASP A 43 -6.14 -1.18 -8.87
C ASP A 43 -6.91 -2.50 -8.88
N PHE A 44 -6.35 -3.53 -9.53
CA PHE A 44 -6.94 -4.86 -9.51
C PHE A 44 -6.81 -5.53 -8.15
N ALA A 45 -5.82 -5.20 -7.32
CA ALA A 45 -5.75 -5.73 -5.95
C ALA A 45 -7.02 -5.38 -5.15
N VAL A 46 -7.50 -4.14 -5.27
CA VAL A 46 -8.76 -3.69 -4.66
C VAL A 46 -9.96 -4.43 -5.24
N SER A 47 -10.01 -4.57 -6.57
CA SER A 47 -11.07 -5.30 -7.27
C SER A 47 -11.09 -6.77 -6.89
N ALA A 48 -9.93 -7.40 -6.75
CA ALA A 48 -9.78 -8.79 -6.32
C ALA A 48 -10.36 -8.99 -4.92
N MET A 49 -10.12 -8.08 -3.96
CA MET A 49 -10.74 -8.18 -2.63
C MET A 49 -12.27 -8.16 -2.72
N ALA A 50 -12.85 -7.23 -3.46
CA ALA A 50 -14.30 -7.17 -3.65
C ALA A 50 -14.84 -8.46 -4.31
N LEU A 51 -14.18 -8.94 -5.37
CA LEU A 51 -14.61 -10.09 -6.17
C LEU A 51 -14.48 -11.42 -5.41
N LEU A 52 -13.38 -11.61 -4.66
CA LEU A 52 -13.17 -12.80 -3.84
C LEU A 52 -14.21 -12.92 -2.73
N MET A 53 -14.53 -11.82 -2.03
CA MET A 53 -15.59 -11.79 -1.01
C MET A 53 -16.96 -12.11 -1.60
N ARG A 54 -17.18 -11.77 -2.87
CA ARG A 54 -18.39 -12.10 -3.64
C ARG A 54 -18.39 -13.51 -4.24
N GLY A 55 -17.34 -14.29 -4.03
CA GLY A 55 -17.19 -15.66 -4.57
C GLY A 55 -16.81 -15.72 -6.06
N LYS A 56 -16.41 -14.60 -6.67
CA LYS A 56 -15.97 -14.53 -8.08
C LYS A 56 -14.45 -14.78 -8.20
N GLY A 57 -14.00 -15.98 -7.87
CA GLY A 57 -12.58 -16.34 -7.86
C GLY A 57 -11.94 -16.54 -9.24
N GLU A 58 -12.72 -16.82 -10.29
CA GLU A 58 -12.20 -17.15 -11.64
C GLU A 58 -11.36 -16.02 -12.24
N ILE A 59 -11.86 -14.79 -12.23
CA ILE A 59 -11.15 -13.62 -12.74
C ILE A 59 -9.82 -13.37 -12.01
N VAL A 60 -9.78 -13.60 -10.69
CA VAL A 60 -8.57 -13.44 -9.89
C VAL A 60 -7.56 -14.54 -10.22
N ARG A 61 -8.02 -15.78 -10.38
CA ARG A 61 -7.18 -16.90 -10.84
C ARG A 61 -6.52 -16.59 -12.18
N ASN A 62 -7.31 -16.10 -13.14
CA ASN A 62 -6.82 -15.80 -14.48
C ASN A 62 -5.84 -14.62 -14.47
N PHE A 63 -6.14 -13.54 -13.73
CA PHE A 63 -5.20 -12.44 -13.50
C PHE A 63 -3.85 -12.94 -12.98
N LEU A 64 -3.84 -13.80 -11.96
CA LEU A 64 -2.63 -14.36 -11.37
C LEU A 64 -1.81 -15.18 -12.38
N ILE A 65 -2.48 -16.00 -13.19
CA ILE A 65 -1.83 -16.82 -14.23
C ILE A 65 -1.22 -15.94 -15.33
N GLU A 66 -1.98 -14.97 -15.83
CA GLU A 66 -1.54 -14.14 -16.94
C GLU A 66 -0.42 -13.19 -16.53
N THR A 67 -0.52 -12.56 -15.34
CA THR A 67 0.54 -11.70 -14.80
C THR A 67 1.82 -12.46 -14.47
N LEU A 68 1.73 -13.72 -14.01
CA LEU A 68 2.88 -14.60 -13.88
C LEU A 68 3.51 -14.93 -15.25
N GLY A 69 2.68 -15.14 -16.28
CA GLY A 69 3.14 -15.26 -17.66
C GLY A 69 3.91 -14.02 -18.14
N LEU A 70 3.46 -12.82 -17.77
CA LEU A 70 4.13 -11.55 -18.06
C LEU A 70 5.47 -11.41 -17.31
N GLN A 71 5.53 -11.82 -16.04
CA GLN A 71 6.77 -11.81 -15.23
C GLN A 71 7.92 -12.57 -15.91
N SER A 72 7.61 -13.67 -16.59
CA SER A 72 8.59 -14.55 -17.23
C SER A 72 9.26 -13.98 -18.48
N ARG A 73 8.75 -12.86 -19.02
CA ARG A 73 9.29 -12.22 -20.24
C ARG A 73 10.58 -11.47 -19.94
N GLU A 74 11.48 -11.41 -20.92
CA GLU A 74 12.63 -10.50 -20.83
C GLU A 74 12.15 -9.05 -20.85
N LYS A 75 12.68 -8.23 -19.94
CA LYS A 75 12.32 -6.82 -19.76
C LYS A 75 13.56 -5.98 -20.00
N HIS A 76 13.45 -5.01 -20.90
CA HIS A 76 14.56 -4.16 -21.29
C HIS A 76 14.14 -2.71 -21.24
N MET A 77 15.04 -1.86 -20.76
CA MET A 77 14.99 -0.41 -21.00
C MET A 77 16.30 -0.03 -21.68
N ASP A 78 16.23 0.36 -22.95
CA ASP A 78 17.39 0.56 -23.82
C ASP A 78 18.33 -0.65 -23.82
N CYS A 79 19.51 -0.52 -23.19
CA CYS A 79 20.51 -1.59 -23.08
C CYS A 79 20.54 -2.29 -21.71
N PHE A 80 19.63 -1.95 -20.80
CA PHE A 80 19.55 -2.51 -19.45
C PHE A 80 18.48 -3.60 -19.34
N LYS A 81 18.84 -4.77 -18.82
CA LYS A 81 17.90 -5.84 -18.49
C LYS A 81 17.39 -5.67 -17.07
N ALA A 82 16.07 -5.49 -16.91
CA ALA A 82 15.46 -5.42 -15.59
C ALA A 82 15.43 -6.80 -14.90
N GLY A 83 15.27 -6.79 -13.58
CA GLY A 83 15.20 -8.00 -12.77
C GLY A 83 14.03 -8.92 -13.16
N GLN A 84 14.29 -10.23 -13.24
CA GLN A 84 13.29 -11.21 -13.69
C GLN A 84 12.03 -11.22 -12.83
N GLY A 85 12.13 -10.95 -11.52
CA GLY A 85 11.00 -10.94 -10.61
C GLY A 85 10.03 -9.79 -10.73
N LEU A 86 10.33 -8.77 -11.56
CA LEU A 86 9.51 -7.56 -11.63
C LEU A 86 8.12 -7.89 -12.16
N MET A 87 7.09 -7.57 -11.38
CA MET A 87 5.70 -7.66 -11.84
C MET A 87 5.33 -6.38 -12.62
N PRO A 88 4.45 -6.47 -13.62
CA PRO A 88 4.06 -5.30 -14.40
C PRO A 88 3.27 -4.30 -13.55
N ALA A 89 3.46 -3.01 -13.82
CA ALA A 89 2.60 -1.96 -13.28
C ALA A 89 1.17 -2.16 -13.79
N SER A 90 1.06 -2.38 -15.10
CA SER A 90 -0.20 -2.61 -15.80
C SER A 90 -0.04 -3.49 -17.02
N PHE A 91 -1.16 -4.00 -17.53
CA PHE A 91 -1.22 -4.66 -18.82
C PHE A 91 -2.53 -4.36 -19.55
N LYS A 92 -2.54 -4.57 -20.86
CA LYS A 92 -3.75 -4.52 -21.69
C LYS A 92 -3.79 -5.62 -22.73
N VAL A 93 -5.00 -5.95 -23.13
CA VAL A 93 -5.27 -6.83 -24.27
C VAL A 93 -5.13 -6.02 -25.54
N ILE A 94 -4.27 -6.49 -26.44
CA ILE A 94 -4.05 -5.86 -27.73
C ILE A 94 -4.53 -6.81 -28.83
N HIS A 95 -5.30 -6.26 -29.74
CA HIS A 95 -5.88 -6.98 -30.86
C HIS A 95 -5.02 -6.75 -32.10
N LYS A 96 -4.43 -7.82 -32.65
CA LYS A 96 -3.74 -7.81 -33.95
C LYS A 96 -4.39 -8.84 -34.85
N LYS A 97 -5.11 -8.38 -35.87
CA LYS A 97 -5.92 -9.24 -36.75
C LYS A 97 -6.93 -10.05 -35.92
N GLU A 98 -6.94 -11.37 -36.05
CA GLU A 98 -7.80 -12.30 -35.31
C GLU A 98 -7.12 -12.86 -34.03
N GLN A 99 -5.97 -12.31 -33.61
CA GLN A 99 -5.25 -12.76 -32.42
C GLN A 99 -5.22 -11.68 -31.34
N GLU A 100 -5.41 -12.13 -30.11
CA GLU A 100 -5.22 -11.33 -28.92
C GLU A 100 -3.87 -11.63 -28.27
N TYR A 101 -3.22 -10.60 -27.74
CA TYR A 101 -2.00 -10.73 -26.94
C TYR A 101 -2.00 -9.73 -25.79
N LEU A 102 -1.32 -10.09 -24.70
CA LEU A 102 -1.11 -9.19 -23.57
C LEU A 102 0.13 -8.33 -23.78
N GLY A 103 -0.04 -7.02 -23.79
CA GLY A 103 1.04 -6.03 -23.68
C GLY A 103 1.14 -5.54 -22.24
N ALA A 104 2.33 -5.55 -21.67
CA ALA A 104 2.59 -5.11 -20.29
C ALA A 104 3.45 -3.85 -20.28
N ASP A 105 3.30 -3.05 -19.23
CA ASP A 105 4.18 -1.94 -18.88
C ASP A 105 4.83 -2.25 -17.53
N PHE A 106 6.16 -2.33 -17.51
CA PHE A 106 6.96 -2.55 -16.30
C PHE A 106 7.56 -1.24 -15.76
N GLY A 107 7.15 -0.09 -16.29
CA GLY A 107 7.67 1.24 -15.96
C GLY A 107 8.46 1.87 -17.13
N GLU A 108 8.78 1.11 -18.17
CA GLU A 108 9.51 1.60 -19.33
C GLU A 108 8.67 2.56 -20.20
N HIS A 109 7.34 2.52 -20.09
CA HIS A 109 6.44 3.48 -20.74
C HIS A 109 5.84 4.49 -19.76
N ALA A 110 5.96 4.26 -18.44
CA ALA A 110 5.47 5.14 -17.41
C ALA A 110 6.06 6.55 -17.50
N ILE A 111 5.25 7.55 -17.13
CA ILE A 111 5.71 8.93 -16.95
C ILE A 111 6.81 8.92 -15.87
N ALA A 112 7.93 9.59 -16.15
CA ALA A 112 9.13 9.60 -15.30
C ALA A 112 9.81 8.23 -15.07
N ARG A 113 9.46 7.19 -15.83
CA ARG A 113 10.08 5.84 -15.78
C ARG A 113 10.09 5.23 -14.38
N VAL A 114 9.01 5.47 -13.66
CA VAL A 114 8.84 5.05 -12.28
C VAL A 114 8.75 3.53 -12.18
N ALA A 115 9.46 2.95 -11.22
CA ALA A 115 9.47 1.51 -10.99
C ALA A 115 8.28 1.08 -10.11
N PRO A 116 7.45 0.13 -10.56
CA PRO A 116 6.26 -0.32 -9.83
C PRO A 116 6.61 -1.35 -8.73
N VAL A 117 7.34 -0.92 -7.70
CA VAL A 117 7.83 -1.82 -6.63
C VAL A 117 6.67 -2.51 -5.91
N ASP A 118 5.57 -1.79 -5.70
CA ASP A 118 4.35 -2.28 -5.04
C ASP A 118 3.64 -3.44 -5.78
N SER A 119 3.82 -3.56 -7.10
CA SER A 119 3.08 -4.54 -7.91
C SER A 119 3.40 -5.99 -7.54
N GLY A 120 4.68 -6.29 -7.25
CA GLY A 120 5.06 -7.63 -6.78
C GLY A 120 4.51 -7.94 -5.38
N LEU A 121 4.44 -6.91 -4.53
CA LEU A 121 3.96 -7.03 -3.15
C LEU A 121 2.45 -7.28 -3.12
N TRP A 122 1.68 -6.52 -3.91
CA TRP A 122 0.25 -6.74 -4.09
C TRP A 122 -0.05 -8.10 -4.71
N TRP A 123 0.72 -8.53 -5.71
CA TRP A 123 0.49 -9.83 -6.35
C TRP A 123 0.58 -11.01 -5.37
N LEU A 124 1.55 -10.97 -4.44
CA LEU A 124 1.66 -11.99 -3.39
C LEU A 124 0.46 -11.98 -2.44
N LEU A 125 -0.04 -10.79 -2.07
CA LEU A 125 -1.26 -10.69 -1.26
C LEU A 125 -2.50 -11.19 -2.00
N ILE A 126 -2.65 -10.87 -3.29
CA ILE A 126 -3.76 -11.36 -4.12
C ILE A 126 -3.73 -12.89 -4.22
N LEU A 127 -2.55 -13.49 -4.44
CA LEU A 127 -2.38 -14.94 -4.49
C LEU A 127 -2.81 -15.59 -3.16
N ARG A 128 -2.36 -15.05 -2.04
CA ARG A 128 -2.78 -15.51 -0.71
C ARG A 128 -4.30 -15.39 -0.52
N ALA A 129 -4.87 -14.22 -0.81
CA ALA A 129 -6.30 -13.97 -0.67
C ALA A 129 -7.13 -14.93 -1.53
N TYR A 130 -6.71 -15.20 -2.78
CA TYR A 130 -7.32 -16.18 -3.66
C TYR A 130 -7.30 -17.58 -3.05
N VAL A 131 -6.14 -18.03 -2.56
CA VAL A 131 -5.99 -19.36 -1.95
C VAL A 131 -6.87 -19.49 -0.71
N LYS A 132 -6.95 -18.46 0.14
CA LYS A 132 -7.81 -18.48 1.33
C LYS A 132 -9.30 -18.45 0.99
N ALA A 133 -9.69 -17.71 -0.04
CA ALA A 133 -11.09 -17.61 -0.46
C ALA A 133 -11.59 -18.89 -1.15
N THR A 134 -10.74 -19.56 -1.93
CA THR A 134 -11.14 -20.68 -2.79
C THR A 134 -10.71 -22.06 -2.28
N GLY A 135 -9.73 -22.11 -1.39
CA GLY A 135 -9.08 -23.36 -0.97
C GLY A 135 -8.12 -23.97 -2.01
N ASP A 136 -7.89 -23.32 -3.16
CA ASP A 136 -7.05 -23.81 -4.26
C ASP A 136 -5.55 -23.64 -3.96
N GLN A 137 -5.06 -24.38 -2.97
CA GLN A 137 -3.64 -24.48 -2.63
C GLN A 137 -2.80 -25.04 -3.80
N ALA A 138 -3.42 -25.86 -4.65
CA ALA A 138 -2.75 -26.50 -5.76
C ALA A 138 -2.20 -25.49 -6.77
N LEU A 139 -2.87 -24.35 -6.98
CA LEU A 139 -2.37 -23.27 -7.84
C LEU A 139 -1.04 -22.70 -7.33
N ALA A 140 -0.97 -22.33 -6.04
CA ALA A 140 0.23 -21.75 -5.45
C ALA A 140 1.42 -22.73 -5.42
N HIS A 141 1.14 -24.03 -5.27
CA HIS A 141 2.16 -25.09 -5.25
C HIS A 141 2.68 -25.49 -6.63
N GLN A 142 2.10 -24.98 -7.74
CA GLN A 142 2.65 -25.24 -9.07
C GLN A 142 4.08 -24.71 -9.17
N THR A 143 4.97 -25.45 -9.83
CA THR A 143 6.38 -25.08 -9.99
C THR A 143 6.58 -23.66 -10.54
N ARG A 144 5.73 -23.23 -11.47
CA ARG A 144 5.77 -21.86 -12.02
C ARG A 144 5.40 -20.79 -10.99
N PHE A 145 4.44 -21.05 -10.10
CA PHE A 145 4.02 -20.12 -9.06
C PHE A 145 5.06 -20.04 -7.95
N GLN A 146 5.59 -21.18 -7.50
CA GLN A 146 6.72 -21.22 -6.57
C GLN A 146 7.93 -20.45 -7.10
N ARG A 147 8.26 -20.63 -8.40
CA ARG A 147 9.31 -19.83 -9.05
C ARG A 147 8.98 -18.34 -9.06
N GLY A 148 7.75 -17.96 -9.41
CA GLY A 148 7.31 -16.56 -9.45
C GLY A 148 7.41 -15.88 -8.09
N ILE A 149 6.98 -16.56 -7.02
CA ILE A 149 7.09 -16.10 -5.63
C ILE A 149 8.57 -15.83 -5.30
N LYS A 150 9.45 -16.81 -5.54
CA LYS A 150 10.89 -16.68 -5.27
C LYS A 150 11.54 -15.53 -6.03
N LEU A 151 11.17 -15.33 -7.29
CA LEU A 151 11.71 -14.21 -8.07
C LEU A 151 11.27 -12.84 -7.52
N VAL A 152 10.05 -12.71 -7.00
CA VAL A 152 9.63 -11.49 -6.28
C VAL A 152 10.47 -11.32 -5.00
N LEU A 153 10.64 -12.40 -4.23
CA LEU A 153 11.45 -12.39 -3.00
C LEU A 153 12.91 -12.03 -3.27
N ASP A 154 13.51 -12.53 -4.35
CA ASP A 154 14.87 -12.20 -4.78
C ASP A 154 15.07 -10.68 -4.89
N LEU A 155 14.14 -9.98 -5.56
CA LEU A 155 14.22 -8.53 -5.72
C LEU A 155 14.06 -7.79 -4.37
N CYS A 156 13.19 -8.30 -3.50
CA CYS A 156 12.90 -7.67 -2.22
C CYS A 156 14.01 -7.90 -1.17
N LEU A 157 14.64 -9.08 -1.21
CA LEU A 157 15.65 -9.54 -0.25
C LEU A 157 17.09 -9.40 -0.75
N THR A 158 17.29 -8.84 -1.94
CA THR A 158 18.60 -8.57 -2.51
C THR A 158 19.48 -7.85 -1.49
N LYS A 159 20.69 -8.36 -1.27
CA LYS A 159 21.69 -7.75 -0.39
C LYS A 159 22.09 -6.39 -0.94
N ARG A 160 22.10 -5.37 -0.09
CA ARG A 160 22.47 -3.98 -0.43
C ARG A 160 23.55 -3.47 0.53
N PHE A 161 24.02 -2.25 0.30
CA PHE A 161 24.93 -1.55 1.19
C PHE A 161 24.24 -1.04 2.47
N ASP A 162 22.91 -0.92 2.46
CA ASP A 162 22.14 -0.44 3.60
C ASP A 162 22.20 -1.41 4.78
N LEU A 163 22.34 -0.86 5.97
CA LEU A 163 22.28 -1.59 7.24
C LEU A 163 20.85 -1.70 7.80
N PHE A 164 19.85 -1.24 7.04
CA PHE A 164 18.46 -1.26 7.44
C PHE A 164 17.74 -2.49 6.87
N PRO A 165 16.81 -3.12 7.62
CA PRO A 165 16.02 -4.25 7.12
C PRO A 165 14.91 -3.81 6.14
N THR A 166 14.68 -2.51 6.02
CA THR A 166 13.71 -1.86 5.13
C THR A 166 14.15 -1.91 3.66
N MET A 167 13.19 -1.75 2.76
CA MET A 167 13.42 -1.72 1.32
C MET A 167 13.63 -0.29 0.84
N LEU A 168 14.83 -0.03 0.32
CA LEU A 168 15.16 1.24 -0.35
C LEU A 168 14.48 1.33 -1.72
N VAL A 169 13.80 2.45 -1.97
CA VAL A 169 13.10 2.72 -3.23
C VAL A 169 13.36 4.14 -3.75
N PRO A 170 13.27 4.37 -5.07
CA PRO A 170 13.23 5.72 -5.62
C PRO A 170 11.90 6.43 -5.26
N ASP A 171 11.84 7.74 -5.48
CA ASP A 171 10.58 8.48 -5.38
C ASP A 171 9.56 7.95 -6.41
N GLY A 172 8.27 8.02 -6.08
CA GLY A 172 7.21 7.52 -6.95
C GLY A 172 7.00 6.01 -6.94
N ALA A 173 7.68 5.20 -6.13
CA ALA A 173 7.76 3.74 -6.34
C ALA A 173 6.49 2.90 -6.02
N PHE A 174 5.35 3.52 -5.71
CA PHE A 174 4.12 2.84 -5.28
C PHE A 174 2.86 3.58 -5.78
N MET A 175 1.72 3.45 -5.07
CA MET A 175 0.47 4.18 -5.38
C MET A 175 0.71 5.67 -5.63
N ILE A 176 1.56 6.31 -4.84
CA ILE A 176 2.09 7.64 -5.15
C ILE A 176 3.14 7.45 -6.24
N ASP A 177 2.71 7.51 -7.50
CA ASP A 177 3.55 7.25 -8.68
C ASP A 177 4.25 8.49 -9.26
N ARG A 178 4.40 9.53 -8.43
CA ARG A 178 5.00 10.82 -8.79
C ARG A 178 5.91 11.30 -7.66
N ARG A 179 6.80 12.23 -8.00
CA ARG A 179 7.74 12.81 -7.03
C ARG A 179 7.00 13.52 -5.89
N MET A 180 7.10 12.96 -4.69
CA MET A 180 6.40 13.44 -3.48
C MET A 180 7.29 13.42 -2.24
N GLY A 181 8.60 13.23 -2.43
CA GLY A 181 9.55 13.03 -1.36
C GLY A 181 9.29 11.72 -0.64
N VAL A 182 8.94 10.67 -1.38
CA VAL A 182 8.72 9.32 -0.83
C VAL A 182 9.81 8.33 -1.26
N ASP A 183 10.98 8.84 -1.67
CA ASP A 183 12.21 8.08 -1.83
C ASP A 183 12.78 7.63 -0.46
N GLY A 184 13.69 6.67 -0.46
CA GLY A 184 14.26 6.14 0.78
C GLY A 184 13.45 4.94 1.26
N TYR A 185 12.84 5.06 2.44
CA TYR A 185 12.17 3.95 3.12
C TYR A 185 10.71 4.32 3.49
N PRO A 186 9.85 4.61 2.51
CA PRO A 186 8.48 5.05 2.77
C PRO A 186 7.68 3.92 3.44
N LEU A 187 6.89 4.28 4.46
CA LEU A 187 6.10 3.34 5.26
C LEU A 187 5.20 2.46 4.40
N ASP A 188 4.54 3.01 3.37
CA ASP A 188 3.65 2.29 2.48
C ASP A 188 4.34 1.08 1.81
N ILE A 189 5.59 1.26 1.37
CA ILE A 189 6.40 0.15 0.85
C ILE A 189 6.77 -0.82 1.97
N GLN A 190 7.15 -0.33 3.15
CA GLN A 190 7.59 -1.21 4.25
C GLN A 190 6.44 -2.08 4.77
N ALA A 191 5.24 -1.51 4.90
CA ALA A 191 4.03 -2.24 5.31
C ALA A 191 3.61 -3.26 4.24
N LEU A 192 3.65 -2.91 2.95
CA LEU A 192 3.38 -3.86 1.87
C LEU A 192 4.47 -4.93 1.75
N PHE A 193 5.73 -4.58 2.02
CA PHE A 193 6.82 -5.54 2.02
C PHE A 193 6.66 -6.56 3.13
N TYR A 194 6.34 -6.10 4.34
CA TYR A 194 5.98 -6.97 5.46
C TYR A 194 4.80 -7.89 5.11
N THR A 195 3.74 -7.32 4.52
CA THR A 195 2.56 -8.05 4.05
C THR A 195 2.93 -9.15 3.06
N ALA A 196 3.77 -8.83 2.08
CA ALA A 196 4.21 -9.75 1.04
C ALA A 196 5.08 -10.88 1.61
N LEU A 197 5.94 -10.59 2.60
CA LEU A 197 6.72 -11.60 3.30
C LEU A 197 5.84 -12.54 4.11
N GLN A 198 4.83 -12.03 4.82
CA GLN A 198 3.88 -12.89 5.52
C GLN A 198 3.07 -13.76 4.54
N ALA A 199 2.58 -13.18 3.44
CA ALA A 199 1.92 -13.93 2.38
C ALA A 199 2.82 -15.03 1.81
N ALA A 200 4.07 -14.71 1.48
CA ALA A 200 5.03 -15.68 0.97
C ALA A 200 5.30 -16.80 1.98
N SER A 201 5.36 -16.50 3.29
CA SER A 201 5.58 -17.51 4.33
C SER A 201 4.48 -18.57 4.40
N GLU A 202 3.24 -18.23 4.02
CA GLU A 202 2.11 -19.16 3.94
C GLU A 202 2.02 -19.87 2.57
N LEU A 203 2.57 -19.27 1.51
CA LEU A 203 2.46 -19.76 0.13
C LEU A 203 3.64 -20.64 -0.33
N LEU A 204 4.81 -20.46 0.28
CA LEU A 204 5.98 -21.29 -0.01
C LEU A 204 5.76 -22.72 0.48
N LEU A 205 6.34 -23.68 -0.24
CA LEU A 205 6.38 -25.05 0.24
C LEU A 205 7.17 -25.12 1.58
N PRO A 206 6.77 -25.97 2.53
CA PRO A 206 7.39 -25.99 3.88
C PRO A 206 8.91 -26.21 3.90
N GLU A 207 9.42 -27.01 2.96
CA GLU A 207 10.84 -27.37 2.84
C GLU A 207 11.65 -26.38 1.97
N ASP A 208 11.08 -25.21 1.64
CA ASP A 208 11.75 -24.24 0.79
C ASP A 208 12.80 -23.43 1.56
N ASP A 209 14.00 -23.29 0.99
CA ASP A 209 15.11 -22.55 1.61
C ASP A 209 14.79 -21.06 1.87
N TYR A 210 13.77 -20.50 1.20
CA TYR A 210 13.31 -19.13 1.46
C TYR A 210 12.54 -18.98 2.77
N VAL A 211 11.94 -20.04 3.31
CA VAL A 211 11.12 -19.98 4.54
C VAL A 211 11.91 -19.40 5.72
N PRO A 212 13.11 -19.88 6.08
CA PRO A 212 13.89 -19.29 7.17
C PRO A 212 14.31 -17.85 6.89
N VAL A 213 14.69 -17.51 5.65
CA VAL A 213 15.11 -16.15 5.25
C VAL A 213 13.97 -15.14 5.39
N VAL A 214 12.76 -15.54 4.98
CA VAL A 214 11.55 -14.72 5.11
C VAL A 214 11.22 -14.49 6.58
N LYS A 215 11.29 -15.53 7.43
CA LYS A 215 11.04 -15.42 8.88
C LYS A 215 12.03 -14.49 9.57
N GLU A 216 13.31 -14.62 9.27
CA GLU A 216 14.35 -13.73 9.81
C GLU A 216 14.09 -12.27 9.41
N ARG A 217 13.83 -12.01 8.12
CA ARG A 217 13.52 -10.64 7.65
C ARG A 217 12.26 -10.07 8.30
N LEU A 218 11.21 -10.89 8.48
CA LEU A 218 9.99 -10.47 9.19
C LEU A 218 10.30 -10.02 10.62
N GLY A 219 11.14 -10.76 11.35
CA GLY A 219 11.59 -10.37 12.69
C GLY A 219 12.30 -9.02 12.70
N HIS A 220 13.29 -8.84 11.82
CA HIS A 220 14.05 -7.58 11.71
C HIS A 220 13.17 -6.39 11.32
N LEU A 221 12.27 -6.56 10.36
CA LEU A 221 11.37 -5.50 9.91
C LEU A 221 10.35 -5.13 10.99
N THR A 222 9.80 -6.13 11.69
CA THR A 222 8.90 -5.90 12.84
C THR A 222 9.57 -5.04 13.90
N TYR A 223 10.76 -5.44 14.35
CA TYR A 223 11.52 -4.68 15.33
C TYR A 223 11.79 -3.26 14.83
N HIS A 224 12.28 -3.10 13.60
CA HIS A 224 12.66 -1.79 13.08
C HIS A 224 11.48 -0.82 12.97
N ILE A 225 10.36 -1.26 12.38
CA ILE A 225 9.18 -0.40 12.22
C ILE A 225 8.53 -0.08 13.57
N ARG A 226 8.32 -1.09 14.44
CA ARG A 226 7.67 -0.87 15.74
C ARG A 226 8.45 0.08 16.65
N ASN A 227 9.78 0.08 16.59
CA ASN A 227 10.62 0.90 17.48
C ASN A 227 11.00 2.26 16.89
N TYR A 228 11.29 2.33 15.58
CA TYR A 228 11.88 3.54 15.00
C TYR A 228 10.90 4.37 14.18
N TYR A 229 9.84 3.76 13.63
CA TYR A 229 8.82 4.50 12.88
C TYR A 229 7.66 4.96 13.77
N TRP A 230 7.45 4.30 14.91
CA TRP A 230 6.34 4.63 15.80
C TRP A 230 6.50 6.04 16.39
N LEU A 231 5.42 6.81 16.34
CA LEU A 231 5.34 8.16 16.87
C LEU A 231 4.04 8.35 17.64
N ASN A 232 4.17 8.61 18.93
CA ASN A 232 3.14 9.16 19.80
C ASN A 232 3.73 10.36 20.55
N LEU A 233 2.95 11.00 21.42
CA LEU A 233 3.42 12.21 22.10
C LEU A 233 4.64 11.96 22.98
N ASP A 234 4.74 10.80 23.63
CA ASP A 234 5.90 10.46 24.47
C ASP A 234 7.17 10.26 23.63
N ARG A 235 7.06 9.55 22.50
CA ARG A 235 8.17 9.40 21.57
C ARG A 235 8.58 10.73 20.95
N LEU A 236 7.63 11.61 20.65
CA LEU A 236 7.91 12.96 20.17
C LEU A 236 8.69 13.79 21.21
N LYS A 237 8.34 13.70 22.49
CA LYS A 237 9.09 14.36 23.59
C LYS A 237 10.53 13.85 23.68
N GLU A 238 10.75 12.56 23.44
CA GLU A 238 12.10 11.99 23.38
C GLU A 238 12.89 12.53 22.19
N ILE A 239 12.32 12.51 20.98
CA ILE A 239 12.97 13.01 19.76
C ILE A 239 13.29 14.50 19.87
N TYR A 240 12.39 15.29 20.46
CA TYR A 240 12.61 16.72 20.70
C TYR A 240 13.82 17.00 21.61
N ARG A 241 14.22 16.03 22.42
CA ARG A 241 15.34 16.13 23.37
C ARG A 241 16.59 15.37 22.92
N TYR A 242 16.63 14.88 21.68
CA TYR A 242 17.79 14.19 21.15
C TYR A 242 19.03 15.09 21.17
N ASP A 243 20.13 14.54 21.66
CA ASP A 243 21.44 15.03 21.30
C ASP A 243 21.73 14.61 19.83
N VAL A 244 22.54 15.41 19.15
CA VAL A 244 22.95 15.18 17.76
C VAL A 244 24.43 14.80 17.72
N GLU A 245 24.85 14.21 16.61
CA GLU A 245 26.23 13.73 16.41
C GLU A 245 26.64 12.61 17.39
N GLU A 246 25.67 11.86 17.89
CA GLU A 246 25.91 10.66 18.70
C GLU A 246 26.65 9.59 17.87
N PHE A 247 27.67 8.98 18.47
CA PHE A 247 28.48 7.93 17.85
C PHE A 247 28.60 6.71 18.77
N GLY A 248 28.48 5.52 18.20
CA GLY A 248 28.62 4.25 18.90
C GLY A 248 27.30 3.50 19.07
N GLU A 249 27.38 2.28 19.61
CA GLU A 249 26.24 1.35 19.71
C GLU A 249 25.17 1.83 20.71
N ALA A 250 25.58 2.59 21.73
CA ALA A 250 24.71 3.17 22.76
C ALA A 250 23.96 4.45 22.32
N ALA A 251 24.05 4.84 21.04
CA ALA A 251 23.36 6.02 20.52
C ALA A 251 21.83 5.85 20.63
N ILE A 252 21.18 6.83 21.26
CA ILE A 252 19.72 6.95 21.36
C ILE A 252 19.20 7.48 20.01
N ASN A 253 19.85 8.53 19.47
CA ASN A 253 19.52 9.13 18.18
C ASN A 253 20.24 8.41 17.03
N LYS A 254 19.91 7.13 16.81
CA LYS A 254 20.59 6.25 15.83
C LYS A 254 20.60 6.76 14.39
N PHE A 255 19.66 7.64 14.04
CA PHE A 255 19.52 8.19 12.69
C PHE A 255 20.00 9.63 12.58
N ASN A 256 20.54 10.21 13.66
CA ASN A 256 20.98 11.60 13.74
C ASN A 256 19.89 12.58 13.26
N VAL A 257 18.66 12.40 13.73
CA VAL A 257 17.53 13.29 13.46
C VAL A 257 17.71 14.56 14.28
N TYR A 258 17.67 15.71 13.62
CA TYR A 258 17.74 17.01 14.26
C TYR A 258 16.35 17.40 14.76
N ALA A 259 16.21 17.71 16.05
CA ALA A 259 14.94 18.10 16.66
C ALA A 259 14.29 19.31 15.96
N ASP A 260 15.08 20.23 15.42
CA ASP A 260 14.63 21.41 14.67
C ASP A 260 13.88 21.05 13.36
N THR A 261 13.93 19.78 12.93
CA THR A 261 13.16 19.29 11.77
C THR A 261 11.74 18.84 12.12
N ILE A 262 11.38 18.79 13.43
CA ILE A 262 10.02 18.54 13.89
C ILE A 262 9.13 19.71 13.43
N PRO A 263 8.09 19.47 12.63
CA PRO A 263 7.29 20.56 12.09
C PRO A 263 6.29 21.10 13.12
N ASP A 264 6.06 22.41 13.10
CA ASP A 264 5.20 23.12 14.07
C ASP A 264 3.78 22.54 14.18
N TRP A 265 3.22 22.05 13.06
CA TRP A 265 1.86 21.50 13.02
C TRP A 265 1.72 20.24 13.87
N LEU A 266 2.78 19.44 14.01
CA LEU A 266 2.72 18.10 14.58
C LEU A 266 2.39 18.12 16.08
N MET A 267 3.00 19.05 16.82
CA MET A 267 2.80 19.17 18.27
C MET A 267 1.34 19.47 18.65
N GLN A 268 0.62 20.20 17.80
CA GLN A 268 -0.79 20.50 18.00
C GLN A 268 -1.70 19.40 17.43
N TRP A 269 -1.23 18.74 16.38
CA TRP A 269 -2.00 17.74 15.67
C TRP A 269 -2.01 16.37 16.37
N LEU A 270 -0.93 15.95 17.02
CA LEU A 270 -0.87 14.65 17.69
C LEU A 270 -1.66 14.65 19.01
N PRO A 271 -2.73 13.83 19.18
CA PRO A 271 -3.47 13.77 20.43
C PRO A 271 -2.79 12.88 21.47
N ASP A 272 -3.15 13.05 22.76
CA ASP A 272 -2.52 12.34 23.89
C ASP A 272 -2.65 10.81 23.81
N SER A 273 -3.80 10.30 23.36
CA SER A 273 -4.04 8.85 23.22
C SER A 273 -3.76 8.30 21.81
N GLY A 274 -3.32 9.15 20.89
CA GLY A 274 -3.07 8.75 19.51
C GLY A 274 -1.61 8.50 19.20
N GLY A 275 -1.39 7.82 18.08
CA GLY A 275 -0.06 7.59 17.54
C GLY A 275 -0.15 7.01 16.13
N TYR A 276 0.95 7.07 15.39
CA TYR A 276 1.04 6.52 14.05
C TYR A 276 2.49 6.19 13.70
N PHE A 277 2.68 5.42 12.64
CA PHE A 277 4.00 5.25 12.03
C PHE A 277 4.28 6.42 11.10
N VAL A 278 5.44 7.07 11.29
CA VAL A 278 5.92 8.16 10.43
C VAL A 278 6.08 7.69 8.98
N GLY A 279 5.96 8.62 8.03
CA GLY A 279 5.95 8.31 6.62
C GLY A 279 7.27 7.77 6.07
N ASN A 280 8.40 8.13 6.67
CA ASN A 280 9.72 7.72 6.20
C ASN A 280 10.79 7.94 7.29
N LEU A 281 11.86 7.12 7.26
CA LEU A 281 13.00 7.25 8.17
C LEU A 281 14.28 6.84 7.46
N GLY A 282 15.30 7.69 7.52
CA GLY A 282 16.63 7.42 6.98
C GLY A 282 17.72 8.29 7.64
N PRO A 283 18.97 8.22 7.14
CA PRO A 283 20.08 9.00 7.70
C PRO A 283 19.81 10.50 7.69
N GLY A 284 19.71 11.12 8.87
CA GLY A 284 19.42 12.55 9.05
C GLY A 284 18.01 12.97 8.65
N ARG A 285 17.09 12.03 8.44
CA ARG A 285 15.76 12.31 7.89
C ARG A 285 14.67 11.52 8.60
N MET A 286 13.66 12.23 9.08
CA MET A 286 12.38 11.66 9.50
C MET A 286 11.25 12.44 8.83
N ASP A 287 10.41 11.76 8.04
CA ASP A 287 9.25 12.36 7.42
C ASP A 287 8.03 12.16 8.31
N PHE A 288 7.67 13.21 9.04
CA PHE A 288 6.58 13.20 10.00
C PHE A 288 5.18 13.14 9.36
N ARG A 289 5.02 13.17 8.04
CA ARG A 289 3.67 13.08 7.44
C ARG A 289 3.02 11.74 7.79
N PHE A 290 1.72 11.79 8.09
CA PHE A 290 0.88 10.59 8.20
C PHE A 290 0.59 10.06 6.80
N PHE A 291 0.74 8.76 6.57
CA PHE A 291 0.31 8.08 5.34
C PHE A 291 -0.70 7.00 5.67
N ALA A 292 -1.87 7.05 5.01
CA ALA A 292 -3.01 6.22 5.37
C ALA A 292 -2.75 4.74 5.10
N GLN A 293 -2.39 4.39 3.86
CA GLN A 293 -2.24 2.99 3.45
C GLN A 293 -1.16 2.27 4.29
N GLY A 294 -0.01 2.90 4.51
CA GLY A 294 1.04 2.34 5.36
C GLY A 294 0.56 2.01 6.78
N ASN A 295 -0.16 2.94 7.42
CA ASN A 295 -0.69 2.75 8.78
C ASN A 295 -1.82 1.72 8.84
N LEU A 296 -2.76 1.75 7.88
CA LEU A 296 -3.87 0.81 7.84
C LEU A 296 -3.40 -0.61 7.53
N MET A 297 -2.50 -0.78 6.56
CA MET A 297 -1.91 -2.08 6.27
C MET A 297 -1.10 -2.61 7.45
N ALA A 298 -0.38 -1.74 8.19
CA ALA A 298 0.32 -2.16 9.40
C ALA A 298 -0.63 -2.76 10.46
N ILE A 299 -1.85 -2.21 10.60
CA ILE A 299 -2.90 -2.81 11.44
C ILE A 299 -3.35 -4.13 10.85
N ILE A 300 -3.78 -4.13 9.57
CA ILE A 300 -4.41 -5.29 8.90
C ILE A 300 -3.52 -6.52 8.98
N THR A 301 -2.20 -6.34 8.79
CA THR A 301 -1.24 -7.45 8.75
C THR A 301 -0.49 -7.69 10.05
N SER A 302 -0.90 -7.05 11.15
CA SER A 302 -0.28 -7.21 12.47
C SER A 302 1.19 -6.79 12.54
N LEU A 303 1.62 -5.87 11.67
CA LEU A 303 2.91 -5.19 11.84
C LEU A 303 2.84 -4.24 13.04
N ALA A 304 1.72 -3.57 13.24
CA ALA A 304 1.43 -2.80 14.45
C ALA A 304 1.11 -3.74 15.62
N THR A 305 1.54 -3.40 16.83
CA THR A 305 1.02 -4.07 18.03
C THR A 305 -0.47 -3.75 18.23
N GLU A 306 -1.14 -4.46 19.13
CA GLU A 306 -2.53 -4.15 19.50
C GLU A 306 -2.68 -2.70 20.01
N GLU A 307 -1.79 -2.28 20.91
CA GLU A 307 -1.75 -0.91 21.45
C GLU A 307 -1.54 0.13 20.34
N GLN A 308 -0.55 -0.08 19.47
CA GLN A 308 -0.29 0.82 18.33
C GLN A 308 -1.49 0.88 17.39
N SER A 309 -2.15 -0.26 17.15
CA SER A 309 -3.35 -0.33 16.32
C SER A 309 -4.50 0.49 16.90
N GLN A 310 -4.74 0.39 18.21
CA GLN A 310 -5.77 1.19 18.88
C GLN A 310 -5.45 2.69 18.82
N ALA A 311 -4.19 3.06 19.06
CA ALA A 311 -3.73 4.44 19.02
C ALA A 311 -3.81 5.06 17.60
N ILE A 312 -3.57 4.29 16.53
CA ILE A 312 -3.80 4.74 15.15
C ILE A 312 -5.29 5.01 14.91
N MET A 313 -6.16 4.11 15.36
CA MET A 313 -7.61 4.30 15.20
C MET A 313 -8.13 5.46 16.07
N ASP A 314 -7.58 5.67 17.27
CA ASP A 314 -7.87 6.84 18.13
C ASP A 314 -7.42 8.14 17.47
N LEU A 315 -6.26 8.16 16.80
CA LEU A 315 -5.81 9.31 16.01
C LEU A 315 -6.79 9.60 14.87
N ILE A 316 -7.19 8.59 14.10
CA ILE A 316 -8.15 8.76 12.99
C ILE A 316 -9.48 9.31 13.51
N GLU A 317 -9.97 8.83 14.64
CA GLU A 317 -11.20 9.32 15.25
C GLU A 317 -11.08 10.78 15.75
N GLN A 318 -9.98 11.12 16.43
CA GLN A 318 -9.77 12.46 17.00
C GLN A 318 -9.36 13.52 15.96
N ARG A 319 -8.81 13.09 14.82
CA ARG A 319 -8.46 13.93 13.67
C ARG A 319 -9.32 13.59 12.45
N TRP A 320 -10.57 13.21 12.70
CA TRP A 320 -11.52 12.80 11.67
C TRP A 320 -11.70 13.84 10.56
N GLU A 321 -11.82 15.13 10.91
CA GLU A 321 -11.98 16.20 9.92
C GLU A 321 -10.76 16.34 8.99
N ASP A 322 -9.56 16.13 9.52
CA ASP A 322 -8.30 16.23 8.76
C ASP A 322 -8.03 14.98 7.92
N LEU A 323 -8.33 13.79 8.45
CA LEU A 323 -7.97 12.52 7.84
C LEU A 323 -9.09 11.92 6.98
N VAL A 324 -10.35 12.29 7.25
CA VAL A 324 -11.53 11.82 6.50
C VAL A 324 -12.30 12.99 5.92
N GLY A 325 -12.69 13.98 6.72
CA GLY A 325 -13.49 15.12 6.28
C GLY A 325 -14.81 14.68 5.62
N GLU A 326 -15.12 15.25 4.45
CA GLU A 326 -16.32 14.93 3.66
C GLU A 326 -16.12 13.78 2.65
N MET A 327 -14.93 13.16 2.60
CA MET A 327 -14.67 11.99 1.75
C MET A 327 -13.57 11.09 2.32
N PRO A 328 -13.85 9.84 2.74
CA PRO A 328 -12.81 8.93 3.18
C PRO A 328 -11.90 8.51 2.01
N MET A 329 -10.58 8.40 2.19
CA MET A 329 -9.83 9.12 3.22
C MET A 329 -8.57 9.72 2.63
N LYS A 330 -7.93 10.60 3.37
CA LYS A 330 -6.76 11.33 2.89
C LYS A 330 -5.58 10.41 2.68
N VAL A 331 -4.90 10.51 1.53
CA VAL A 331 -3.74 9.65 1.23
C VAL A 331 -2.57 9.93 2.16
N CYS A 332 -2.34 11.20 2.49
CA CYS A 332 -1.37 11.63 3.48
C CYS A 332 -1.77 12.95 4.15
N PHE A 333 -1.15 13.30 5.28
CA PHE A 333 -1.39 14.56 5.99
C PHE A 333 -0.11 15.10 6.67
N PRO A 334 0.14 16.42 6.63
CA PRO A 334 -0.56 17.45 5.84
C PRO A 334 -0.08 17.50 4.38
N ALA A 335 -0.60 18.46 3.60
CA ALA A 335 -0.08 18.75 2.27
C ALA A 335 1.25 19.50 2.34
N LEU A 336 2.12 19.26 1.36
CA LEU A 336 3.26 20.13 1.06
C LEU A 336 2.73 21.43 0.43
N GLU A 337 3.15 22.57 0.97
CA GLU A 337 2.75 23.90 0.51
C GLU A 337 3.97 24.78 0.20
N GLY A 338 3.73 25.91 -0.48
CA GLY A 338 4.74 26.95 -0.68
C GLY A 338 6.07 26.43 -1.24
N ARG A 339 7.16 26.66 -0.49
CA ARG A 339 8.51 26.30 -0.91
C ARG A 339 8.76 24.79 -0.87
N ASP A 340 8.17 24.09 0.10
CA ASP A 340 8.31 22.63 0.22
C ASP A 340 7.68 21.92 -0.98
N TRP A 341 6.49 22.35 -1.39
CA TRP A 341 5.88 21.86 -2.63
C TRP A 341 6.80 22.06 -3.83
N GLN A 342 7.38 23.25 -3.99
CA GLN A 342 8.28 23.53 -5.12
C GLN A 342 9.52 22.63 -5.11
N ILE A 343 10.18 22.48 -3.96
CA ILE A 343 11.44 21.74 -3.82
C ILE A 343 11.21 20.23 -3.94
N ILE A 344 10.26 19.70 -3.15
CA ILE A 344 10.06 18.27 -3.01
C ILE A 344 9.41 17.69 -4.26
N THR A 345 8.35 18.32 -4.77
CA THR A 345 7.63 17.80 -5.94
C THR A 345 8.26 18.23 -7.26
N GLY A 346 9.10 19.27 -7.26
CA GLY A 346 9.61 19.89 -8.49
C GLY A 346 8.55 20.72 -9.21
N CYS A 347 7.70 21.43 -8.45
CA CYS A 347 6.57 22.20 -8.97
C CYS A 347 5.55 21.36 -9.76
N ASP A 348 5.29 20.12 -9.33
CA ASP A 348 4.40 19.21 -10.04
C ASP A 348 2.94 19.73 -10.05
N PRO A 349 2.38 20.07 -11.23
CA PRO A 349 1.06 20.71 -11.32
C PRO A 349 -0.11 19.75 -11.04
N LYS A 350 0.11 18.43 -10.98
CA LYS A 350 -0.93 17.47 -10.56
C LYS A 350 -1.01 17.34 -9.03
N ASN A 351 0.10 17.59 -8.35
CA ASN A 351 0.25 17.49 -6.89
C ASN A 351 0.27 18.87 -6.22
N THR A 352 -0.62 19.77 -6.64
CA THR A 352 -0.82 21.04 -5.91
C THR A 352 -1.28 20.75 -4.47
N PRO A 353 -1.13 21.69 -3.51
CA PRO A 353 -1.58 21.49 -2.14
C PRO A 353 -3.02 20.95 -2.06
N TRP A 354 -3.21 19.89 -1.29
CA TRP A 354 -4.50 19.22 -1.06
C TRP A 354 -5.12 18.65 -2.34
N SER A 355 -4.29 18.14 -3.26
CA SER A 355 -4.72 17.54 -4.52
C SER A 355 -3.93 16.28 -4.85
N TYR A 356 -4.62 15.30 -5.42
CA TYR A 356 -4.04 14.04 -5.89
C TYR A 356 -3.18 13.36 -4.79
N HIS A 357 -1.89 13.11 -5.01
CA HIS A 357 -1.02 12.48 -4.01
C HIS A 357 -0.59 13.45 -2.90
N ASN A 358 -0.63 14.76 -3.16
CA ASN A 358 -0.32 15.77 -2.16
C ASN A 358 -1.55 16.03 -1.30
N ALA A 359 -1.85 15.05 -0.46
CA ALA A 359 -2.89 15.14 0.56
C ALA A 359 -4.32 15.29 0.00
N GLY A 360 -4.62 14.69 -1.16
CA GLY A 360 -6.00 14.49 -1.63
C GLY A 360 -6.70 13.33 -0.90
N ASN A 361 -8.02 13.25 -1.05
CA ASN A 361 -8.85 12.18 -0.49
C ASN A 361 -9.12 11.10 -1.56
N TRP A 362 -8.83 9.85 -1.22
CA TRP A 362 -8.85 8.72 -2.14
C TRP A 362 -9.86 7.67 -1.67
N PRO A 363 -11.01 7.53 -2.37
CA PRO A 363 -12.08 6.63 -1.96
C PRO A 363 -11.72 5.15 -1.88
N PHE A 364 -10.72 4.68 -2.64
CA PHE A 364 -10.31 3.29 -2.57
C PHE A 364 -9.82 2.90 -1.17
N LEU A 365 -9.18 3.81 -0.41
CA LEU A 365 -8.67 3.55 0.95
C LEU A 365 -9.77 3.16 1.96
N LEU A 366 -11.04 3.35 1.60
CA LEU A 366 -12.17 2.95 2.42
C LEU A 366 -12.18 1.46 2.75
N TRP A 367 -11.68 0.58 1.86
CA TRP A 367 -11.60 -0.86 2.17
C TRP A 367 -10.54 -1.16 3.23
N GLU A 368 -9.41 -0.47 3.20
CA GLU A 368 -8.35 -0.62 4.19
C GLU A 368 -8.79 -0.07 5.54
N LEU A 369 -9.48 1.08 5.56
CA LEU A 369 -10.09 1.62 6.78
C LEU A 369 -11.10 0.65 7.37
N ALA A 370 -11.96 0.05 6.53
CA ALA A 370 -12.92 -0.95 6.96
C ALA A 370 -12.24 -2.21 7.53
N ALA A 371 -11.21 -2.73 6.87
CA ALA A 371 -10.46 -3.89 7.35
C ALA A 371 -9.75 -3.61 8.69
N ALA A 372 -9.08 -2.46 8.81
CA ALA A 372 -8.41 -2.05 10.04
C ALA A 372 -9.40 -1.82 11.19
N ALA A 373 -10.51 -1.13 10.91
CA ALA A 373 -11.58 -0.91 11.88
C ALA A 373 -12.22 -2.22 12.35
N GLN A 374 -12.46 -3.16 11.42
CA GLN A 374 -12.99 -4.48 11.75
C GLN A 374 -12.01 -5.28 12.63
N LYS A 375 -10.71 -5.23 12.32
CA LYS A 375 -9.66 -5.93 13.08
C LYS A 375 -9.46 -5.37 14.50
N THR A 376 -9.70 -4.09 14.69
CA THR A 376 -9.52 -3.38 15.98
C THR A 376 -10.81 -3.31 16.81
N GLY A 377 -11.92 -3.85 16.31
CA GLY A 377 -13.23 -3.77 16.98
C GLY A 377 -13.90 -2.40 16.89
N LYS A 378 -13.38 -1.49 16.06
CA LYS A 378 -13.89 -0.11 15.85
C LYS A 378 -14.72 0.05 14.57
N SER A 379 -15.52 -0.96 14.23
CA SER A 379 -16.28 -1.03 12.98
C SER A 379 -17.26 0.14 12.77
N GLU A 380 -17.69 0.82 13.83
CA GLU A 380 -18.51 2.04 13.76
C GLU A 380 -17.81 3.19 13.00
N LEU A 381 -16.48 3.32 13.10
CA LEU A 381 -15.73 4.31 12.32
C LEU A 381 -15.84 4.02 10.82
N ALA A 382 -15.74 2.75 10.42
CA ALA A 382 -15.91 2.35 9.03
C ALA A 382 -17.36 2.52 8.55
N ARG A 383 -18.37 2.25 9.38
CA ARG A 383 -19.78 2.53 9.05
C ARG A 383 -20.02 4.02 8.83
N LYS A 384 -19.41 4.87 9.66
CA LYS A 384 -19.45 6.33 9.50
C LYS A 384 -18.81 6.77 8.18
N ALA A 385 -17.61 6.25 7.86
CA ALA A 385 -16.92 6.55 6.61
C ALA A 385 -17.73 6.08 5.37
N LEU A 386 -18.29 4.86 5.40
CA LEU A 386 -19.17 4.34 4.36
C LEU A 386 -20.39 5.24 4.14
N THR A 387 -20.99 5.74 5.21
CA THR A 387 -22.14 6.66 5.14
C THR A 387 -21.76 7.97 4.45
N ILE A 388 -20.59 8.55 4.77
CA ILE A 388 -20.07 9.76 4.11
C ILE A 388 -19.86 9.50 2.62
N ALA A 389 -19.12 8.44 2.27
CA ALA A 389 -18.85 8.09 0.87
C ALA A 389 -20.14 7.85 0.07
N ALA A 390 -21.13 7.17 0.68
CA ALA A 390 -22.40 6.84 0.03
C ALA A 390 -23.24 8.06 -0.39
N GLN A 391 -23.04 9.22 0.25
CA GLN A 391 -23.78 10.44 -0.06
C GLN A 391 -23.36 11.09 -1.39
N CYS A 392 -22.10 10.90 -1.79
CA CYS A 392 -21.45 11.63 -2.87
C CYS A 392 -21.01 10.73 -4.03
N LEU A 393 -20.40 9.57 -3.76
CA LEU A 393 -19.71 8.77 -4.79
C LEU A 393 -20.57 8.45 -6.03
N LEU A 394 -21.81 8.00 -5.83
CA LEU A 394 -22.69 7.69 -6.98
C LEU A 394 -23.14 8.96 -7.72
N LYS A 395 -23.40 10.06 -6.99
CA LYS A 395 -23.83 11.34 -7.60
C LYS A 395 -22.71 11.97 -8.42
N ASP A 396 -21.48 11.84 -7.93
CA ASP A 396 -20.28 12.40 -8.55
C ASP A 396 -19.69 11.47 -9.63
N ASN A 397 -20.37 10.36 -9.93
CA ASN A 397 -19.99 9.36 -10.91
C ASN A 397 -18.63 8.69 -10.63
N TRP A 398 -18.43 8.27 -9.38
CA TRP A 398 -17.27 7.51 -8.90
C TRP A 398 -15.91 8.12 -9.27
N PRO A 399 -15.59 9.34 -8.77
CA PRO A 399 -14.30 9.98 -9.05
C PRO A 399 -13.11 9.18 -8.53
N GLU A 400 -11.97 9.32 -9.20
CA GLU A 400 -10.68 8.75 -8.80
C GLU A 400 -10.22 9.28 -7.43
N TYR A 401 -10.35 10.59 -7.19
CA TYR A 401 -9.96 11.27 -5.96
C TYR A 401 -10.72 12.58 -5.78
N TYR A 402 -10.61 13.17 -4.59
CA TYR A 402 -11.19 14.45 -4.19
C TYR A 402 -10.09 15.39 -3.65
N ASP A 403 -10.27 16.68 -3.84
CA ASP A 403 -9.35 17.75 -3.48
C ASP A 403 -9.89 18.65 -2.36
N GLY A 404 -8.99 19.44 -1.79
CA GLY A 404 -9.25 20.38 -0.71
C GLY A 404 -8.98 19.77 0.66
N LYS A 405 -8.86 20.63 1.68
CA LYS A 405 -8.47 20.22 3.04
C LYS A 405 -9.33 19.09 3.61
N ASN A 406 -10.62 19.10 3.27
CA ASN A 406 -11.61 18.15 3.78
C ASN A 406 -12.25 17.30 2.66
N GLY A 407 -11.65 17.25 1.45
CA GLY A 407 -12.16 16.40 0.35
C GLY A 407 -13.51 16.83 -0.27
N ARG A 408 -13.83 18.14 -0.26
CA ARG A 408 -15.13 18.67 -0.74
C ARG A 408 -15.24 18.84 -2.24
N LEU A 409 -14.10 18.88 -2.94
CA LEU A 409 -14.05 19.13 -4.37
C LEU A 409 -13.77 17.81 -5.08
N ILE A 410 -14.48 17.52 -6.17
CA ILE A 410 -14.04 16.44 -7.08
C ILE A 410 -12.63 16.80 -7.56
N GLY A 411 -11.74 15.81 -7.59
CA GLY A 411 -10.33 16.03 -7.91
C GLY A 411 -10.15 16.73 -9.25
N LYS A 412 -9.23 17.69 -9.29
CA LYS A 412 -9.02 18.61 -10.42
C LYS A 412 -8.83 17.91 -11.77
N LYS A 413 -8.23 16.72 -11.76
CA LYS A 413 -8.04 15.84 -12.92
C LYS A 413 -8.49 14.41 -12.62
N ALA A 414 -9.45 14.24 -11.70
CA ALA A 414 -9.98 12.94 -11.36
C ALA A 414 -10.77 12.38 -12.53
N ARG A 415 -10.47 11.13 -12.89
CA ARG A 415 -11.33 10.38 -13.81
C ARG A 415 -12.61 9.97 -13.11
N LYS A 416 -13.68 9.90 -13.89
CA LYS A 416 -14.94 9.30 -13.46
C LYS A 416 -14.90 7.79 -13.66
N VAL A 417 -15.85 7.10 -13.03
CA VAL A 417 -16.01 5.63 -13.13
C VAL A 417 -14.67 4.92 -12.87
N GLN A 418 -13.95 5.39 -11.85
CA GLN A 418 -12.66 4.81 -11.48
C GLN A 418 -12.93 3.48 -10.74
N THR A 419 -12.37 2.40 -11.28
CA THR A 419 -12.72 1.04 -10.85
C THR A 419 -12.35 0.77 -9.40
N TRP A 420 -11.17 1.20 -8.93
CA TRP A 420 -10.78 0.98 -7.52
C TRP A 420 -11.60 1.81 -6.51
N THR A 421 -12.25 2.89 -6.94
CA THR A 421 -13.15 3.69 -6.09
C THR A 421 -14.42 2.90 -5.86
N ILE A 422 -14.96 2.32 -6.93
CA ILE A 422 -16.13 1.44 -6.91
C ILE A 422 -15.81 0.17 -6.09
N ALA A 423 -14.71 -0.51 -6.41
CA ALA A 423 -14.29 -1.74 -5.75
C ALA A 423 -13.95 -1.52 -4.27
N GLY A 424 -13.29 -0.42 -3.92
CA GLY A 424 -12.96 -0.08 -2.54
C GLY A 424 -14.21 0.13 -1.68
N PHE A 425 -15.22 0.83 -2.22
CA PHE A 425 -16.52 0.96 -1.57
C PHE A 425 -17.22 -0.40 -1.39
N LEU A 426 -17.24 -1.25 -2.42
CA LEU A 426 -17.84 -2.59 -2.35
C LEU A 426 -17.11 -3.52 -1.38
N ALA A 427 -15.78 -3.51 -1.37
CA ALA A 427 -14.96 -4.30 -0.45
C ALA A 427 -15.17 -3.85 1.00
N ALA A 428 -15.20 -2.54 1.25
CA ALA A 428 -15.48 -1.98 2.56
C ALA A 428 -16.85 -2.41 3.09
N GLN A 429 -17.90 -2.33 2.26
CA GLN A 429 -19.24 -2.77 2.63
C GLN A 429 -19.25 -4.27 2.99
N GLN A 430 -18.64 -5.12 2.16
CA GLN A 430 -18.59 -6.57 2.41
C GLN A 430 -17.83 -6.92 3.70
N LEU A 431 -16.72 -6.24 4.00
CA LEU A 431 -15.95 -6.44 5.24
C LEU A 431 -16.77 -6.12 6.50
N ILE A 432 -17.60 -5.08 6.42
CA ILE A 432 -18.45 -4.63 7.54
C ILE A 432 -19.71 -5.49 7.69
N ASP A 433 -20.24 -6.01 6.59
CA ASP A 433 -21.39 -6.90 6.60
C ASP A 433 -21.02 -8.32 7.06
N ASN A 434 -19.81 -8.78 6.74
CA ASN A 434 -19.31 -10.10 7.14
C ASN A 434 -17.84 -10.04 7.61
N PRO A 435 -17.62 -10.01 8.94
CA PRO A 435 -16.28 -9.98 9.54
C PRO A 435 -15.36 -11.13 9.14
N ASP A 436 -15.89 -12.29 8.72
CA ASP A 436 -15.07 -13.44 8.33
C ASP A 436 -14.22 -13.15 7.07
N HIS A 437 -14.65 -12.20 6.23
CA HIS A 437 -13.86 -11.77 5.07
C HIS A 437 -12.52 -11.15 5.44
N LEU A 438 -12.36 -10.67 6.68
CA LEU A 438 -11.10 -10.14 7.16
C LEU A 438 -9.96 -11.17 7.03
N LYS A 439 -10.25 -12.47 7.20
CA LYS A 439 -9.29 -13.57 7.09
C LYS A 439 -8.56 -13.64 5.74
N LEU A 440 -9.12 -13.04 4.69
CA LEU A 440 -8.52 -12.98 3.35
C LEU A 440 -7.30 -12.05 3.31
N VAL A 441 -7.35 -10.95 4.06
CA VAL A 441 -6.34 -9.88 4.02
C VAL A 441 -5.54 -9.76 5.31
N SER A 442 -6.09 -10.19 6.44
CA SER A 442 -5.43 -10.08 7.73
C SER A 442 -4.52 -11.27 8.04
N PHE A 443 -3.68 -11.05 9.05
CA PHE A 443 -2.75 -12.01 9.58
C PHE A 443 -2.77 -11.93 11.11
N GLU A 444 -2.46 -13.04 11.76
CA GLU A 444 -2.26 -13.07 13.21
C GLU A 444 -0.90 -12.48 13.56
N ASP A 445 -0.76 -11.91 14.76
CA ASP A 445 0.56 -11.53 15.26
C ASP A 445 1.35 -12.80 15.62
N THR A 446 2.11 -13.27 14.65
CA THR A 446 3.00 -14.42 14.78
C THR A 446 4.44 -13.99 14.98
N ALA A 447 4.69 -12.69 15.19
CA ALA A 447 6.02 -12.15 15.37
C ALA A 447 6.61 -12.63 16.70
N VAL A 448 7.21 -13.81 16.68
CA VAL A 448 8.36 -14.06 17.54
C VAL A 448 9.42 -13.08 17.04
N MET A 449 9.83 -12.11 17.87
CA MET A 449 10.99 -11.27 17.56
C MET A 449 12.22 -12.17 17.53
N ILE A 450 12.48 -12.79 16.38
CA ILE A 450 13.70 -13.54 16.10
C ILE A 450 14.74 -12.47 15.77
N CYS A 451 15.36 -11.90 16.79
CA CYS A 451 16.65 -11.28 16.63
C CYS A 451 17.69 -12.37 16.90
N SER A 452 18.64 -12.55 15.99
CA SER A 452 19.76 -13.48 16.20
C SER A 452 20.68 -13.06 17.35
N MET A 453 20.42 -11.91 17.98
CA MET A 453 21.05 -11.41 19.18
C MET A 453 20.02 -11.38 20.31
N ASP A 454 20.40 -11.81 21.51
CA ASP A 454 19.53 -11.77 22.66
C ASP A 454 19.13 -10.31 22.94
N ILE A 455 17.84 -10.02 23.11
CA ILE A 455 17.38 -8.67 23.46
C ILE A 455 18.03 -8.23 24.77
N ALA A 456 18.30 -9.17 25.68
CA ALA A 456 19.06 -8.91 26.89
C ALA A 456 20.52 -8.51 26.62
N GLU A 457 21.17 -9.07 25.59
CA GLU A 457 22.52 -8.65 25.16
C GLU A 457 22.50 -7.28 24.51
N ILE A 458 21.49 -6.99 23.67
CA ILE A 458 21.32 -5.63 23.09
C ILE A 458 21.07 -4.61 24.21
N VAL A 459 20.25 -4.91 25.21
CA VAL A 459 20.00 -4.01 26.35
C VAL A 459 21.23 -3.91 27.27
N ALA A 460 22.01 -4.98 27.44
CA ALA A 460 23.25 -4.97 28.23
C ALA A 460 24.41 -4.25 27.52
N MET A 461 24.39 -4.11 26.20
CA MET A 461 25.33 -3.26 25.45
C MET A 461 24.92 -1.77 25.50
N ASN A 462 23.69 -1.47 25.92
CA ASN A 462 23.11 -0.11 25.98
C ASN A 462 22.98 0.46 27.40
N ASN A 463 23.39 -0.28 28.44
CA ASN A 463 23.56 0.17 29.82
C ASN A 463 25.04 0.09 30.20
#